data_AF-A0AA94RCT7-F1
#
_entry.id   AF-A0AA94RCT7-F1
#
_cell.length_a   1.000
_cell.length_b   1.000
_cell.length_c   1.000
_cell.angle_alpha   90.00
_cell.angle_beta   90.00
_cell.angle_gamma   90.00
#
_symmetry.space_group_name_H-M   'P 1'
#
loop_
_entity.id
_entity.type
_entity.pdbx_description
1 polymer ?
#
loop_
_entity_poly.entity_id
_entity_poly.type
_entity_poly.pdbx_seq_one_letter_code
_entity_poly.pdbx_strand_id
1 'polypeptide(L)'
;MATVRPWPRGPRQRLPRTIAPFRWEAVSSYIDRLARANHIGVSTLRGHVAESCAARPRPDWLAVVSGQPEQVIRSRLCGLAGDPTALKQYLRRPLCQRCMARKGIHEPVYCYLPAHVSVCHRHRRWIGSPTRVLDDQVDLRDRPTVLSAGRTHRRLARQYSEVDLHDALGDARHILVFWAHAERHVAAGILQNGLEAHVVAYPDVIAVAATLLTARPRVEQPRTPTEPAWPTLLLDRINERTGAHHADATPVEQWAQYRRLFATAVLTTRSDGAELACRA
;
A
#
# COMPACT_ATOMS: atom_id res chain seq x y z
N MET A 1 26.09 6.82 51.71
CA MET A 1 24.90 6.64 50.85
C MET A 1 25.27 5.66 49.75
N ALA A 2 24.77 4.42 49.80
CA ALA A 2 25.04 3.43 48.77
C ALA A 2 24.38 3.87 47.46
N THR A 3 25.17 4.07 46.42
CA THR A 3 24.68 4.32 45.06
C THR A 3 24.01 3.04 44.57
N VAL A 4 22.68 3.01 44.61
CA VAL A 4 21.90 1.96 43.94
C VAL A 4 22.26 2.01 42.47
N ARG A 5 23.11 1.08 42.01
CA ARG A 5 23.38 0.93 40.59
C ARG A 5 22.02 0.65 39.94
N PRO A 6 21.56 1.49 39.00
CA PRO A 6 20.32 1.21 38.31
C PRO A 6 20.47 -0.16 37.65
N TRP A 7 19.52 -1.06 37.92
CA TRP A 7 19.46 -2.33 37.22
C TRP A 7 19.50 -2.05 35.72
N PRO A 8 20.32 -2.77 34.94
CA PRO A 8 20.34 -2.60 33.50
C PRO A 8 18.94 -2.66 32.94
N ARG A 9 18.58 -1.59 32.25
CA ARG A 9 17.36 -1.55 31.46
C ARG A 9 17.66 -2.15 30.10
N GLY A 10 16.86 -3.13 29.72
CA GLY A 10 16.94 -3.77 28.42
C GLY A 10 17.95 -4.92 28.34
N PRO A 11 18.00 -5.55 27.16
CA PRO A 11 18.78 -6.75 26.91
C PRO A 11 20.27 -6.42 26.80
N ARG A 12 21.12 -7.33 27.30
CA ARG A 12 22.59 -7.22 27.23
C ARG A 12 23.24 -8.25 26.31
N GLN A 13 22.47 -9.25 25.87
CA GLN A 13 22.98 -10.36 25.10
C GLN A 13 22.00 -10.74 24.00
N ARG A 14 22.56 -11.24 22.89
CA ARG A 14 21.80 -11.86 21.81
C ARG A 14 21.14 -13.15 22.27
N LEU A 15 19.99 -13.45 21.67
CA LEU A 15 19.38 -14.76 21.78
C LEU A 15 20.21 -15.81 21.02
N PRO A 16 20.14 -17.10 21.42
CA PRO A 16 20.90 -18.17 20.77
C PRO A 16 20.61 -18.33 19.27
N ARG A 17 19.34 -18.19 18.87
CA ARG A 17 18.91 -18.25 17.47
C ARG A 17 18.50 -16.87 17.00
N THR A 18 19.21 -16.39 15.99
CA THR A 18 18.93 -15.11 15.34
C THR A 18 18.19 -15.35 14.03
N ILE A 19 17.27 -14.45 13.68
CA ILE A 19 16.56 -14.46 12.40
C ILE A 19 16.62 -13.07 11.78
N ALA A 20 16.71 -12.99 10.46
CA ALA A 20 16.68 -11.71 9.77
C ALA A 20 15.24 -11.19 9.62
N PRO A 21 14.99 -9.89 9.87
CA PRO A 21 13.69 -9.28 9.60
C PRO A 21 13.46 -9.15 8.08
N PHE A 22 12.20 -9.26 7.67
CA PHE A 22 11.80 -8.94 6.30
C PHE A 22 11.54 -7.45 6.13
N ARG A 23 11.67 -6.96 4.89
CA ARG A 23 11.33 -5.58 4.57
C ARG A 23 9.84 -5.32 4.83
N TRP A 24 9.55 -4.22 5.51
CA TRP A 24 8.21 -3.82 5.96
C TRP A 24 7.53 -4.79 6.91
N GLU A 25 8.28 -5.68 7.57
CA GLU A 25 7.70 -6.60 8.54
C GLU A 25 7.14 -5.85 9.75
N ALA A 26 5.96 -6.24 10.22
CA ALA A 26 5.41 -5.69 11.44
C ALA A 26 6.31 -6.10 12.61
N VAL A 27 6.66 -5.16 13.49
CA VAL A 27 7.51 -5.48 14.65
C VAL A 27 6.92 -6.61 15.50
N SER A 28 5.59 -6.70 15.60
CA SER A 28 4.90 -7.80 16.26
C SER A 28 5.16 -9.14 15.57
N SER A 29 5.05 -9.22 14.25
CA SER A 29 5.36 -10.43 13.46
C SER A 29 6.81 -10.88 13.67
N TYR A 30 7.75 -9.93 13.67
CA TYR A 30 9.15 -10.24 13.88
C TYR A 30 9.44 -10.77 15.29
N ILE A 31 8.87 -10.13 16.31
CA ILE A 31 8.98 -10.58 17.72
C ILE A 31 8.38 -11.98 17.86
N ASP A 32 7.20 -12.25 17.30
CA ASP A 32 6.56 -13.56 17.36
C ASP A 32 7.46 -14.66 16.78
N ARG A 33 8.07 -14.39 15.62
CA ARG A 33 8.99 -15.32 14.97
C ARG A 33 10.28 -15.50 15.74
N LEU A 34 10.86 -14.42 16.29
CA LEU A 34 12.09 -14.47 17.06
C LEU A 34 11.89 -15.23 18.38
N ALA A 35 10.75 -15.01 19.05
CA ALA A 35 10.34 -15.73 20.25
C ALA A 35 10.19 -17.23 19.95
N ARG A 36 9.46 -17.58 18.88
CA ARG A 36 9.27 -18.97 18.45
C ARG A 36 10.59 -19.67 18.11
N ALA A 37 11.48 -18.99 17.39
CA ALA A 37 12.79 -19.54 17.03
C ALA A 37 13.62 -19.92 18.28
N ASN A 38 13.45 -19.17 19.37
CA ASN A 38 14.15 -19.37 20.64
C ASN A 38 13.34 -20.10 21.71
N HIS A 39 12.15 -20.62 21.36
CA HIS A 39 11.26 -21.32 22.30
C HIS A 39 10.92 -20.53 23.58
N ILE A 40 10.78 -19.20 23.46
CA ILE A 40 10.36 -18.32 24.56
C ILE A 40 8.97 -17.74 24.29
N GLY A 41 8.27 -17.34 25.36
CA GLY A 41 6.98 -16.68 25.25
C GLY A 41 7.08 -15.33 24.54
N VAL A 42 6.13 -15.04 23.66
CA VAL A 42 6.04 -13.75 22.93
C VAL A 42 5.97 -12.58 23.91
N SER A 43 5.12 -12.68 24.94
CA SER A 43 4.97 -11.64 25.96
C SER A 43 6.27 -11.41 26.75
N THR A 44 7.01 -12.49 27.02
CA THR A 44 8.33 -12.43 27.68
C THR A 44 9.31 -11.66 26.82
N LEU A 45 9.46 -12.03 25.55
CA LEU A 45 10.37 -11.33 24.64
C LEU A 45 9.95 -9.87 24.48
N ARG A 46 8.65 -9.59 24.33
CA ARG A 46 8.10 -8.24 24.21
C ARG A 46 8.45 -7.37 25.42
N GLY A 47 8.30 -7.91 26.63
CA GLY A 47 8.68 -7.21 27.86
C GLY A 47 10.19 -6.96 27.99
N HIS A 48 11.02 -7.71 27.29
CA HIS A 48 12.48 -7.50 27.27
C HIS A 48 12.94 -6.48 26.23
N VAL A 49 12.12 -6.19 25.21
CA VAL A 49 12.49 -5.28 24.11
C VAL A 49 11.69 -3.98 24.12
N ALA A 50 10.85 -3.76 25.14
CA ALA A 50 10.04 -2.55 25.32
C ALA A 50 10.17 -2.04 26.75
N GLU A 51 10.00 -0.73 26.95
CA GLU A 51 10.13 -0.12 28.28
C GLU A 51 8.99 -0.50 29.24
N SER A 52 7.86 -0.92 28.70
CA SER A 52 6.71 -1.45 29.45
C SER A 52 5.89 -2.39 28.56
N CYS A 53 4.92 -3.10 29.15
CA CYS A 53 4.03 -4.01 28.41
C CYS A 53 3.20 -3.30 27.32
N ALA A 54 2.85 -2.02 27.53
CA ALA A 54 2.11 -1.20 26.59
C ALA A 54 3.01 -0.44 25.60
N ALA A 55 4.31 -0.33 25.90
CA ALA A 55 5.25 0.41 25.05
C ALA A 55 5.52 -0.32 23.73
N ARG A 56 5.86 0.47 22.70
CA ARG A 56 6.38 -0.07 21.45
C ARG A 56 7.82 -0.59 21.67
N PRO A 57 8.23 -1.64 20.94
CA PRO A 57 9.59 -2.14 21.01
C PRO A 57 10.62 -1.09 20.63
N ARG A 58 11.71 -1.04 21.40
CA ARG A 58 12.87 -0.19 21.18
C ARG A 58 13.80 -0.79 20.12
N PRO A 59 14.21 -0.02 19.09
CA PRO A 59 15.06 -0.53 18.02
C PRO A 59 16.44 -1.02 18.51
N ASP A 60 17.06 -0.29 19.42
CA ASP A 60 18.37 -0.61 20.01
C ASP A 60 18.31 -1.92 20.82
N TRP A 61 17.26 -2.11 21.62
CA TRP A 61 17.08 -3.34 22.40
C TRP A 61 16.81 -4.53 21.50
N LEU A 62 15.99 -4.33 20.47
CA LEU A 62 15.68 -5.37 19.49
C LEU A 62 16.92 -5.76 18.67
N ALA A 63 17.80 -4.81 18.37
CA ALA A 63 19.09 -5.06 17.73
C ALA A 63 19.97 -5.97 18.58
N VAL A 64 20.08 -5.71 19.89
CA VAL A 64 20.84 -6.55 20.82
C VAL A 64 20.29 -7.97 20.89
N VAL A 65 19.00 -8.17 21.17
CA VAL A 65 18.46 -9.55 21.31
C VAL A 65 18.50 -10.33 20.01
N SER A 66 18.31 -9.66 18.86
CA SER A 66 18.26 -10.35 17.58
C SER A 66 19.63 -10.52 16.92
N GLY A 67 20.67 -9.87 17.45
CA GLY A 67 21.99 -9.83 16.81
C GLY A 67 21.98 -9.16 15.43
N GLN A 68 20.96 -8.38 15.11
CA GLN A 68 20.86 -7.62 13.85
C GLN A 68 21.33 -6.18 14.07
N PRO A 69 22.00 -5.55 13.11
CA PRO A 69 22.33 -4.13 13.22
C PRO A 69 21.08 -3.27 13.41
N GLU A 70 21.14 -2.25 14.27
CA GLU A 70 19.98 -1.38 14.55
C GLU A 70 19.45 -0.69 13.29
N GLN A 71 20.34 -0.30 12.36
CA GLN A 71 19.95 0.25 11.06
C GLN A 71 19.11 -0.75 10.24
N VAL A 72 19.41 -2.04 10.32
CA VAL A 72 18.61 -3.10 9.66
C VAL A 72 17.24 -3.21 10.34
N ILE A 73 17.18 -3.18 11.67
CA ILE A 73 15.91 -3.17 12.42
C ILE A 73 15.03 -1.99 11.99
N ARG A 74 15.57 -0.76 12.01
CA ARG A 74 14.83 0.46 11.69
C ARG A 74 14.39 0.52 10.23
N SER A 75 15.21 0.04 9.30
CA SER A 75 14.89 0.07 7.86
C SER A 75 13.92 -1.01 7.41
N ARG A 76 13.80 -2.11 8.18
CA ARG A 76 12.99 -3.27 7.79
C ARG A 76 11.70 -3.40 8.58
N LEU A 77 11.69 -3.02 9.85
CA LEU A 77 10.51 -3.19 10.70
C LEU A 77 9.66 -1.93 10.76
N CYS A 78 8.35 -2.12 10.91
CA CYS A 78 7.39 -1.04 11.10
C CYS A 78 6.66 -1.19 12.45
N GLY A 79 6.33 -0.06 13.07
CA GLY A 79 5.66 -0.02 14.38
C GLY A 79 6.61 0.00 15.59
N LEU A 80 7.86 0.43 15.37
CA LEU A 80 8.85 0.62 16.43
C LEU A 80 8.55 1.87 17.29
N ALA A 81 9.18 1.97 18.45
CA ALA A 81 9.19 3.21 19.23
C ALA A 81 9.82 4.36 18.42
N GLY A 82 9.19 5.53 18.44
CA GLY A 82 9.60 6.69 17.63
C GLY A 82 9.27 6.59 16.14
N ASP A 83 8.56 5.54 15.69
CA ASP A 83 8.02 5.49 14.32
C ASP A 83 6.83 6.46 14.21
N PRO A 84 6.95 7.54 13.40
CA PRO A 84 5.90 8.55 13.24
C PRO A 84 4.61 7.97 12.62
N THR A 85 4.67 6.77 12.05
CA THR A 85 3.60 6.20 11.25
C THR A 85 2.74 5.22 12.07
N ALA A 86 1.83 5.75 12.88
CA ALA A 86 0.78 4.95 13.55
C ALA A 86 -0.28 4.38 12.58
N LEU A 87 -0.32 4.86 11.33
CA LEU A 87 -1.51 4.85 10.46
C LEU A 87 -1.74 3.63 9.56
N LYS A 88 -0.93 2.56 9.60
CA LYS A 88 -1.02 1.48 8.59
C LYS A 88 -1.57 0.14 9.09
N GLN A 89 -2.21 0.07 10.26
CA GLN A 89 -2.75 -1.19 10.83
C GLN A 89 -3.60 -2.01 9.82
N TYR A 90 -4.39 -1.34 8.98
CA TYR A 90 -5.25 -1.97 7.96
C TYR A 90 -4.51 -2.54 6.73
N LEU A 91 -3.21 -2.26 6.57
CA LEU A 91 -2.39 -2.75 5.46
C LEU A 91 -1.49 -3.91 5.85
N ARG A 92 -1.63 -4.44 7.08
CA ARG A 92 -0.91 -5.61 7.56
C ARG A 92 -1.41 -6.85 6.82
N ARG A 93 -0.56 -7.40 5.95
CA ARG A 93 -0.88 -8.55 5.08
C ARG A 93 0.22 -9.60 5.17
N PRO A 94 -0.11 -10.90 5.09
CA PRO A 94 0.90 -11.94 5.09
C PRO A 94 1.70 -11.92 3.78
N LEU A 95 3.02 -12.13 3.86
CA LEU A 95 3.84 -12.42 2.69
C LEU A 95 3.36 -13.70 2.00
N CYS A 96 3.70 -13.83 0.71
CA CYS A 96 3.32 -15.00 -0.06
C CYS A 96 3.75 -16.30 0.63
N GLN A 97 2.78 -17.16 0.95
CA GLN A 97 2.99 -18.44 1.65
C GLN A 97 4.01 -19.31 0.93
N ARG A 98 3.97 -19.36 -0.41
CA ARG A 98 4.92 -20.15 -1.20
C ARG A 98 6.32 -19.52 -1.26
N CYS A 99 6.46 -18.20 -1.10
CA CYS A 99 7.77 -17.58 -0.91
C CYS A 99 8.36 -17.93 0.45
N MET A 100 7.53 -17.95 1.50
CA MET A 100 7.96 -18.24 2.86
C MET A 100 8.31 -19.73 3.02
N ALA A 101 7.50 -20.64 2.47
CA ALA A 101 7.79 -22.06 2.47
C ALA A 101 9.13 -22.40 1.80
N ARG A 102 9.48 -21.71 0.69
CA ARG A 102 10.82 -21.84 0.06
C ARG A 102 11.98 -21.39 0.96
N LYS A 103 11.70 -20.64 2.02
CA LYS A 103 12.67 -20.22 3.04
C LYS A 103 12.56 -21.05 4.33
N GLY A 104 11.79 -22.14 4.33
CA GLY A 104 11.55 -22.96 5.52
C GLY A 104 10.65 -22.31 6.58
N ILE A 105 9.87 -21.28 6.19
CA ILE A 105 8.96 -20.56 7.10
C ILE A 105 7.52 -20.92 6.71
N HIS A 106 6.82 -21.58 7.63
CA HIS A 106 5.44 -22.05 7.40
C HIS A 106 4.41 -21.17 8.08
N GLU A 107 4.81 -20.42 9.10
CA GLU A 107 3.98 -19.44 9.78
C GLU A 107 3.85 -18.13 8.98
N PRO A 108 2.73 -17.41 9.13
CA PRO A 108 2.54 -16.14 8.43
C PRO A 108 3.56 -15.10 8.90
N VAL A 109 4.22 -14.47 7.92
CA VAL A 109 5.04 -13.28 8.12
C VAL A 109 4.20 -12.07 7.72
N TYR A 110 3.81 -11.24 8.68
CA TYR A 110 2.95 -10.10 8.42
C TYR A 110 3.74 -8.83 8.15
N CYS A 111 3.44 -8.16 7.04
CA CYS A 111 4.11 -6.96 6.59
C CYS A 111 3.12 -5.83 6.30
N TYR A 112 3.56 -4.59 6.47
CA TYR A 112 2.88 -3.38 6.01
C TYR A 112 3.27 -3.12 4.55
N LEU A 113 2.76 -3.98 3.67
CA LEU A 113 3.11 -3.92 2.26
C LEU A 113 2.51 -2.67 1.60
N PRO A 114 3.27 -1.97 0.73
CA PRO A 114 2.71 -0.90 -0.09
C PRO A 114 1.53 -1.37 -0.95
N ALA A 115 0.58 -0.49 -1.26
CA ALA A 115 -0.62 -0.82 -2.04
C ALA A 115 -0.31 -1.46 -3.41
N HIS A 116 0.78 -1.01 -4.05
CA HIS A 116 1.24 -1.56 -5.34
C HIS A 116 1.83 -2.98 -5.25
N VAL A 117 2.12 -3.47 -4.05
CA VAL A 117 2.52 -4.86 -3.80
C VAL A 117 1.27 -5.71 -3.55
N SER A 118 0.53 -6.01 -4.62
CA SER A 118 -0.73 -6.77 -4.54
C SER A 118 -0.66 -8.18 -5.12
N VAL A 119 0.38 -8.49 -5.90
CA VAL A 119 0.54 -9.79 -6.55
C VAL A 119 1.95 -10.33 -6.32
N CYS A 120 2.05 -11.61 -5.97
CA CYS A 120 3.30 -12.36 -6.03
C CYS A 120 3.47 -12.96 -7.44
N HIS A 121 4.20 -12.30 -8.33
CA HIS A 121 4.38 -12.82 -9.70
C HIS A 121 5.16 -14.13 -9.77
N ARG A 122 6.08 -14.38 -8.82
CA ARG A 122 6.89 -15.61 -8.79
C ARG A 122 6.02 -16.85 -8.58
N HIS A 123 4.95 -16.72 -7.80
CA HIS A 123 4.05 -17.83 -7.47
C HIS A 123 2.64 -17.66 -8.02
N ARG A 124 2.41 -16.56 -8.76
CA ARG A 124 1.12 -16.17 -9.33
C ARG A 124 0.01 -16.22 -8.28
N ARG A 125 0.20 -15.54 -7.14
CA ARG A 125 -0.82 -15.45 -6.08
C ARG A 125 -1.18 -14.02 -5.77
N TRP A 126 -2.44 -13.80 -5.43
CA TRP A 126 -2.89 -12.55 -4.83
C TRP A 126 -2.33 -12.45 -3.40
N ILE A 127 -1.79 -11.28 -3.08
CA ILE A 127 -1.35 -10.89 -1.72
C ILE A 127 -1.84 -9.46 -1.39
N GLY A 128 -2.72 -8.93 -2.24
CA GLY A 128 -3.26 -7.57 -2.21
C GLY A 128 -4.29 -7.38 -1.10
N SER A 129 -4.67 -6.13 -0.82
CA SER A 129 -5.88 -5.90 -0.01
C SER A 129 -7.08 -6.58 -0.68
N PRO A 130 -7.99 -7.27 0.04
CA PRO A 130 -8.12 -7.31 1.50
C PRO A 130 -7.50 -8.55 2.18
N THR A 131 -6.47 -9.19 1.61
CA THR A 131 -5.81 -10.39 2.19
C THR A 131 -5.40 -10.16 3.65
N ARG A 132 -5.98 -10.90 4.60
CA ARG A 132 -5.65 -10.83 6.03
C ARG A 132 -4.98 -12.09 6.55
N VAL A 133 -5.25 -13.26 5.97
CA VAL A 133 -4.66 -14.54 6.37
C VAL A 133 -4.02 -15.27 5.18
N LEU A 134 -3.31 -16.38 5.42
CA LEU A 134 -2.67 -17.14 4.34
C LEU A 134 -3.67 -17.74 3.35
N ASP A 135 -4.86 -18.10 3.84
CA ASP A 135 -5.92 -18.71 3.03
C ASP A 135 -6.56 -17.72 2.05
N ASP A 136 -6.45 -16.42 2.31
CA ASP A 136 -6.87 -15.35 1.39
C ASP A 136 -5.95 -15.22 0.16
N GLN A 137 -4.85 -15.96 0.08
CA GLN A 137 -3.91 -15.86 -1.04
C GLN A 137 -4.42 -16.64 -2.26
N VAL A 138 -5.30 -16.02 -3.05
CA VAL A 138 -5.90 -16.61 -4.25
C VAL A 138 -4.84 -16.99 -5.29
N ASP A 139 -4.99 -18.15 -5.92
CA ASP A 139 -4.19 -18.56 -7.08
C ASP A 139 -4.62 -17.79 -8.34
N LEU A 140 -3.66 -17.23 -9.06
CA LEU A 140 -3.86 -16.40 -10.24
C LEU A 140 -3.34 -17.06 -11.52
N ARG A 141 -3.08 -18.38 -11.52
CA ARG A 141 -2.64 -19.12 -12.72
C ARG A 141 -3.56 -18.87 -13.91
N ASP A 142 -4.87 -18.86 -13.68
CA ASP A 142 -5.89 -18.69 -14.71
C ASP A 142 -6.40 -17.23 -14.81
N ARG A 143 -5.65 -16.27 -14.22
CA ARG A 143 -6.01 -14.84 -14.19
C ARG A 143 -4.85 -13.96 -14.68
N PRO A 144 -4.46 -14.08 -15.96
CA PRO A 144 -3.31 -13.34 -16.52
C PRO A 144 -3.51 -11.82 -16.51
N THR A 145 -4.75 -11.34 -16.62
CA THR A 145 -5.09 -9.91 -16.55
C THR A 145 -4.74 -9.31 -15.18
N VAL A 146 -5.04 -10.01 -14.08
CA VAL A 146 -4.65 -9.62 -12.71
C VAL A 146 -3.13 -9.58 -12.56
N LEU A 147 -2.42 -10.56 -13.13
CA LEU A 147 -0.95 -10.56 -13.15
C LEU A 147 -0.39 -9.38 -13.94
N SER A 148 -0.99 -9.03 -15.09
CA SER A 148 -0.56 -7.88 -15.89
C SER A 148 -0.80 -6.56 -15.15
N ALA A 149 -1.99 -6.39 -14.57
CA ALA A 149 -2.34 -5.25 -13.73
C ALA A 149 -1.38 -5.09 -12.54
N GLY A 150 -0.94 -6.20 -11.93
CA GLY A 150 0.09 -6.18 -10.88
C GLY A 150 1.41 -5.58 -11.33
N ARG A 151 1.84 -5.84 -12.58
CA ARG A 151 3.05 -5.24 -13.16
C ARG A 151 2.84 -3.76 -13.45
N THR A 152 1.69 -3.40 -14.03
CA THR A 152 1.33 -2.00 -14.30
C THR A 152 1.30 -1.17 -13.02
N HIS A 153 0.65 -1.65 -11.96
CA HIS A 153 0.58 -0.93 -10.68
C HIS A 153 1.99 -0.68 -10.10
N ARG A 154 2.89 -1.67 -10.16
CA ARG A 154 4.30 -1.49 -9.75
C ARG A 154 5.05 -0.48 -10.61
N ARG A 155 4.76 -0.41 -11.92
CA ARG A 155 5.34 0.58 -12.82
C ARG A 155 4.85 1.98 -12.47
N LEU A 156 3.54 2.16 -12.28
CA LEU A 156 2.96 3.44 -11.88
C LEU A 156 3.56 3.94 -10.56
N ALA A 157 3.72 3.06 -9.56
CA ALA A 157 4.32 3.42 -8.28
C ALA A 157 5.81 3.84 -8.35
N ARG A 158 6.48 3.60 -9.49
CA ARG A 158 7.85 4.11 -9.74
C ARG A 158 7.85 5.42 -10.52
N GLN A 159 6.77 5.73 -11.22
CA GLN A 159 6.66 6.87 -12.12
C GLN A 159 5.97 8.07 -11.47
N TYR A 160 5.04 7.80 -10.54
CA TYR A 160 4.20 8.81 -9.91
C TYR A 160 4.41 8.83 -8.39
N SER A 161 4.11 9.95 -7.76
CA SER A 161 4.15 10.07 -6.30
C SER A 161 3.11 9.15 -5.63
N GLU A 162 3.32 8.80 -4.35
CA GLU A 162 2.36 7.97 -3.61
C GLU A 162 0.98 8.65 -3.52
N VAL A 163 0.96 9.98 -3.39
CA VAL A 163 -0.27 10.79 -3.35
C VAL A 163 -0.99 10.75 -4.70
N ASP A 164 -0.30 11.03 -5.81
CA ASP A 164 -0.92 11.05 -7.13
C ASP A 164 -1.50 9.70 -7.53
N LEU A 165 -0.77 8.62 -7.23
CA LEU A 165 -1.22 7.27 -7.49
C LEU A 165 -2.41 6.90 -6.60
N HIS A 166 -2.40 7.27 -5.32
CA HIS A 166 -3.52 7.05 -4.42
C HIS A 166 -4.79 7.73 -4.93
N ASP A 167 -4.69 9.01 -5.28
CA ASP A 167 -5.81 9.78 -5.81
C ASP A 167 -6.35 9.18 -7.11
N ALA A 168 -5.47 8.79 -8.04
CA ALA A 168 -5.89 8.19 -9.30
C ALA A 168 -6.56 6.83 -9.12
N LEU A 169 -6.15 6.04 -8.12
CA LEU A 169 -6.84 4.79 -7.76
C LEU A 169 -8.21 5.08 -7.14
N GLY A 170 -8.35 6.18 -6.37
CA GLY A 170 -9.63 6.66 -5.86
C GLY A 170 -10.57 7.09 -6.98
N ASP A 171 -10.09 7.95 -7.88
CA ASP A 171 -10.81 8.40 -9.08
C ASP A 171 -11.28 7.20 -9.92
N ALA A 172 -10.38 6.26 -10.19
CA ALA A 172 -10.70 5.06 -10.98
C ALA A 172 -11.82 4.23 -10.35
N ARG A 173 -11.80 4.05 -9.02
CA ARG A 173 -12.89 3.36 -8.31
C ARG A 173 -14.20 4.12 -8.40
N HIS A 174 -14.17 5.44 -8.22
CA HIS A 174 -15.37 6.28 -8.31
C HIS A 174 -16.02 6.16 -9.69
N ILE A 175 -15.23 6.29 -10.75
CA ILE A 175 -15.70 6.17 -12.15
C ILE A 175 -16.31 4.78 -12.41
N LEU A 176 -15.62 3.70 -11.99
CA LEU A 176 -16.12 2.34 -12.19
C LEU A 176 -17.42 2.06 -11.40
N VAL A 177 -17.54 2.60 -10.18
CA VAL A 177 -18.79 2.50 -9.40
C VAL A 177 -19.92 3.26 -10.10
N PHE A 178 -19.64 4.45 -10.62
CA PHE A 178 -20.62 5.21 -11.39
C PHE A 178 -21.16 4.39 -12.57
N TRP A 179 -20.27 3.85 -13.42
CA TRP A 179 -20.70 3.04 -14.57
C TRP A 179 -21.46 1.80 -14.16
N ALA A 180 -21.00 1.08 -13.11
CA ALA A 180 -21.71 -0.09 -12.63
C ALA A 180 -23.16 0.21 -12.21
N HIS A 181 -23.42 1.39 -11.66
CA HIS A 181 -24.78 1.85 -11.36
C HIS A 181 -25.54 2.31 -12.61
N ALA A 182 -24.95 3.17 -13.44
CA ALA A 182 -25.58 3.74 -14.63
C ALA A 182 -25.98 2.64 -15.63
N GLU A 183 -25.13 1.63 -15.81
CA GLU A 183 -25.30 0.51 -16.74
C GLU A 183 -26.03 -0.67 -16.10
N ARG A 184 -26.46 -0.53 -14.83
CA ARG A 184 -27.19 -1.57 -14.06
C ARG A 184 -26.43 -2.89 -13.93
N HIS A 185 -25.10 -2.84 -13.89
CA HIS A 185 -24.24 -4.00 -13.63
C HIS A 185 -24.12 -4.31 -12.13
N VAL A 186 -25.22 -4.74 -11.50
CA VAL A 186 -25.28 -5.02 -10.05
C VAL A 186 -24.28 -6.11 -9.63
N ALA A 187 -23.92 -7.01 -10.54
CA ALA A 187 -22.92 -8.07 -10.32
C ALA A 187 -21.46 -7.61 -10.52
N ALA A 188 -21.21 -6.34 -10.86
CA ALA A 188 -19.85 -5.83 -11.06
C ALA A 188 -19.04 -5.98 -9.78
N GLY A 189 -17.87 -6.60 -9.88
CA GLY A 189 -17.00 -6.86 -8.71
C GLY A 189 -16.63 -5.58 -7.94
N ILE A 190 -16.67 -4.41 -8.57
CA ILE A 190 -16.39 -3.13 -7.92
C ILE A 190 -17.44 -2.72 -6.88
N LEU A 191 -18.69 -3.18 -7.03
CA LEU A 191 -19.80 -2.94 -6.09
C LEU A 191 -19.85 -3.99 -4.98
N GLN A 192 -19.15 -5.10 -5.17
CA GLN A 192 -19.20 -6.25 -4.28
C GLN A 192 -18.13 -6.18 -3.21
N ASN A 193 -18.46 -6.68 -2.02
CA ASN A 193 -17.52 -6.83 -0.94
C ASN A 193 -16.82 -8.19 -1.00
N GLY A 194 -15.62 -8.25 -0.43
CA GLY A 194 -14.86 -9.49 -0.29
C GLY A 194 -13.71 -9.63 -1.26
N LEU A 195 -12.91 -10.66 -0.98
CA LEU A 195 -11.62 -10.91 -1.63
C LEU A 195 -11.74 -11.13 -3.14
N GLU A 196 -12.66 -12.00 -3.56
CA GLU A 196 -12.82 -12.36 -4.97
C GLU A 196 -13.26 -11.16 -5.82
N ALA A 197 -14.23 -10.40 -5.33
CA ALA A 197 -14.68 -9.15 -5.93
C ALA A 197 -13.52 -8.15 -6.14
N HIS A 198 -12.64 -8.01 -5.14
CA HIS A 198 -11.45 -7.18 -5.25
C HIS A 198 -10.46 -7.70 -6.29
N VAL A 199 -10.25 -9.02 -6.38
CA VAL A 199 -9.35 -9.63 -7.38
C VAL A 199 -9.90 -9.44 -8.79
N VAL A 200 -11.21 -9.61 -8.98
CA VAL A 200 -11.89 -9.47 -10.28
C VAL A 200 -11.88 -8.02 -10.77
N ALA A 201 -12.18 -7.05 -9.90
CA ALA A 201 -12.21 -5.63 -10.29
C ALA A 201 -10.82 -4.99 -10.43
N TYR A 202 -9.77 -5.67 -9.94
CA TYR A 202 -8.42 -5.11 -9.89
C TYR A 202 -7.85 -4.68 -11.25
N PRO A 203 -7.95 -5.48 -12.34
CA PRO A 203 -7.45 -5.07 -13.65
C PRO A 203 -8.05 -3.75 -14.13
N ASP A 204 -9.36 -3.58 -14.00
CA ASP A 204 -10.07 -2.38 -14.47
C ASP A 204 -9.67 -1.15 -13.67
N VAL A 205 -9.61 -1.27 -12.34
CA VAL A 205 -9.14 -0.18 -11.46
C VAL A 205 -7.75 0.28 -11.87
N ILE A 206 -6.83 -0.65 -12.15
CA ILE A 206 -5.46 -0.29 -12.56
C ILE A 206 -5.42 0.28 -13.97
N ALA A 207 -6.22 -0.23 -14.90
CA ALA A 207 -6.29 0.25 -16.27
C ALA A 207 -6.83 1.69 -16.33
N VAL A 208 -7.94 1.96 -15.65
CA VAL A 208 -8.52 3.31 -15.54
C VAL A 208 -7.53 4.25 -14.86
N ALA A 209 -6.97 3.89 -13.70
CA ALA A 209 -6.02 4.75 -12.99
C ALA A 209 -4.78 5.09 -13.85
N ALA A 210 -4.24 4.12 -14.60
CA ALA A 210 -3.14 4.36 -15.52
C ALA A 210 -3.51 5.36 -16.63
N THR A 211 -4.73 5.26 -17.16
CA THR A 211 -5.26 6.16 -18.19
C THR A 211 -5.44 7.58 -17.66
N LEU A 212 -6.03 7.73 -16.46
CA LEU A 212 -6.20 9.02 -15.79
C LEU A 212 -4.85 9.70 -15.52
N LEU A 213 -3.88 8.97 -14.96
CA LEU A 213 -2.53 9.49 -14.67
C LEU A 213 -1.78 9.95 -15.93
N THR A 214 -1.98 9.25 -17.05
CA THR A 214 -1.37 9.62 -18.33
C THR A 214 -2.04 10.87 -18.92
N ALA A 215 -3.35 11.03 -18.73
CA ALA A 215 -4.11 12.16 -19.25
C ALA A 215 -3.99 13.42 -18.38
N ARG A 216 -3.72 13.27 -17.07
CA ARG A 216 -3.74 14.35 -16.07
C ARG A 216 -2.99 15.62 -16.49
N PRO A 217 -1.72 15.58 -16.98
CA PRO A 217 -1.00 16.79 -17.36
C PRO A 217 -1.70 17.59 -18.48
N ARG A 218 -2.40 16.91 -19.41
CA ARG A 218 -3.14 17.58 -20.48
C ARG A 218 -4.46 18.18 -19.99
N VAL A 219 -5.06 17.58 -18.95
CA VAL A 219 -6.34 18.01 -18.38
C VAL A 219 -6.15 19.25 -17.49
N GLU A 220 -5.06 19.28 -16.71
CA GLU A 220 -4.73 20.37 -15.78
C GLU A 220 -4.20 21.63 -16.49
N GLN A 221 -3.74 21.51 -17.74
CA GLN A 221 -3.36 22.66 -18.54
C GLN A 221 -4.60 23.47 -18.96
N PRO A 222 -4.60 24.80 -18.78
CA PRO A 222 -5.64 25.66 -19.33
C PRO A 222 -5.66 25.50 -20.85
N ARG A 223 -6.79 25.06 -21.41
CA ARG A 223 -6.97 24.96 -22.86
C ARG A 223 -8.10 25.87 -23.33
N THR A 224 -7.95 26.37 -24.55
CA THR A 224 -8.93 27.16 -25.29
C THR A 224 -10.27 26.41 -25.43
N PRO A 225 -11.41 27.12 -25.54
CA PRO A 225 -12.76 26.54 -25.41
C PRO A 225 -13.18 25.51 -26.49
N THR A 226 -12.34 25.21 -27.48
CA THR A 226 -12.76 24.61 -28.76
C THR A 226 -12.34 23.14 -28.96
N GLU A 227 -11.94 22.40 -27.92
CA GLU A 227 -11.70 20.94 -28.02
C GLU A 227 -12.78 20.11 -27.25
N PRO A 228 -13.99 19.93 -27.82
CA PRO A 228 -15.07 19.20 -27.16
C PRO A 228 -15.01 17.67 -27.22
N ALA A 229 -13.97 17.04 -27.80
CA ALA A 229 -13.93 15.58 -28.00
C ALA A 229 -13.09 14.80 -26.97
N TRP A 230 -12.40 15.46 -26.04
CA TRP A 230 -11.43 14.78 -25.17
C TRP A 230 -12.03 13.80 -24.13
N PRO A 231 -13.23 14.02 -23.53
CA PRO A 231 -13.81 13.03 -22.60
C PRO A 231 -14.15 11.73 -23.32
N THR A 232 -14.72 11.83 -24.53
CA THR A 232 -15.00 10.69 -25.41
C THR A 232 -13.72 9.95 -25.78
N LEU A 233 -12.66 10.66 -26.19
CA LEU A 233 -11.37 10.03 -26.48
C LEU A 233 -10.75 9.31 -25.26
N LEU A 234 -10.96 9.86 -24.06
CA LEU A 234 -10.47 9.23 -22.83
C LEU A 234 -11.32 8.01 -22.45
N LEU A 235 -12.63 8.07 -22.66
CA LEU A 235 -13.57 6.96 -22.53
C LEU A 235 -13.20 5.81 -23.49
N ASP A 236 -12.97 6.11 -24.77
CA ASP A 236 -12.56 5.14 -25.78
C ASP A 236 -11.28 4.43 -25.37
N ARG A 237 -10.28 5.18 -24.88
CA ARG A 237 -9.04 4.61 -24.37
C ARG A 237 -9.22 3.75 -23.12
N ILE A 238 -10.19 4.09 -22.27
CA ILE A 238 -10.54 3.26 -21.11
C ILE A 238 -11.15 1.95 -21.61
N ASN A 239 -12.16 2.01 -22.48
CA ASN A 239 -12.82 0.86 -23.09
C ASN A 239 -11.83 -0.07 -23.80
N GLU A 240 -10.90 0.48 -24.59
CA GLU A 240 -9.82 -0.29 -25.24
C GLU A 240 -8.94 -1.06 -24.23
N ARG A 241 -8.65 -0.47 -23.06
CA ARG A 241 -7.74 -1.04 -22.06
C ARG A 241 -8.41 -2.02 -21.11
N THR A 242 -9.69 -1.83 -20.81
CA THR A 242 -10.49 -2.71 -19.95
C THR A 242 -11.18 -3.82 -20.75
N GLY A 243 -11.37 -3.62 -22.06
CA GLY A 243 -12.24 -4.46 -22.87
C GLY A 243 -13.72 -4.24 -22.57
N ALA A 244 -14.06 -3.13 -21.91
CA ALA A 244 -15.44 -2.75 -21.61
C ALA A 244 -16.03 -1.88 -22.73
N HIS A 245 -17.33 -1.62 -22.66
CA HIS A 245 -18.07 -0.80 -23.61
C HIS A 245 -18.92 0.24 -22.88
N HIS A 246 -18.27 1.08 -22.07
CA HIS A 246 -18.94 2.19 -21.40
C HIS A 246 -19.35 3.25 -22.41
N ALA A 247 -20.60 3.69 -22.36
CA ALA A 247 -21.15 4.71 -23.27
C ALA A 247 -21.29 6.09 -22.61
N ASP A 248 -21.35 6.14 -21.28
CA ASP A 248 -21.56 7.38 -20.54
C ASP A 248 -20.22 8.06 -20.19
N ALA A 249 -19.94 9.21 -20.80
CA ALA A 249 -18.72 9.98 -20.56
C ALA A 249 -18.79 10.85 -19.28
N THR A 250 -19.96 10.97 -18.64
CA THR A 250 -20.20 11.84 -17.47
C THR A 250 -19.15 11.71 -16.36
N PRO A 251 -18.78 10.51 -15.86
CA PRO A 251 -17.83 10.42 -14.76
C PRO A 251 -16.41 10.85 -15.16
N VAL A 252 -16.08 10.73 -16.45
CA VAL A 252 -14.79 11.19 -17.01
C VAL A 252 -14.78 12.72 -17.13
N GLU A 253 -15.89 13.31 -17.56
CA GLU A 253 -16.07 14.77 -17.62
C GLU A 253 -15.97 15.42 -16.24
N GLN A 254 -16.68 14.87 -15.26
CA GLN A 254 -16.68 15.34 -13.87
C GLN A 254 -15.27 15.28 -13.27
N TRP A 255 -14.55 14.16 -13.48
CA TRP A 255 -13.17 14.02 -13.03
C TRP A 255 -12.26 15.13 -13.57
N ALA A 256 -12.36 15.45 -14.86
CA ALA A 256 -11.51 16.49 -15.44
C ALA A 256 -11.90 17.91 -15.02
N GLN A 257 -13.19 18.19 -14.88
CA GLN A 257 -13.65 19.46 -14.31
C GLN A 257 -13.06 19.65 -12.91
N TYR A 258 -13.14 18.61 -12.07
CA TYR A 258 -12.53 18.63 -10.73
C TYR A 258 -11.01 18.87 -10.78
N ARG A 259 -10.29 18.19 -11.68
CA ARG A 259 -8.83 18.37 -11.82
C ARG A 259 -8.45 19.78 -12.28
N ARG A 260 -9.22 20.38 -13.18
CA ARG A 260 -9.00 21.77 -13.61
C ARG A 260 -9.20 22.75 -12.46
N LEU A 261 -10.31 22.63 -11.73
CA LEU A 261 -10.59 23.47 -10.56
C LEU A 261 -9.48 23.35 -9.51
N PHE A 262 -9.02 22.14 -9.24
CA PHE A 262 -7.91 21.90 -8.31
C PHE A 262 -6.61 22.56 -8.79
N ALA A 263 -6.27 22.41 -10.07
CA ALA A 263 -5.08 23.04 -10.65
C ALA A 263 -5.14 24.58 -10.57
N THR A 264 -6.29 25.18 -10.87
CA THR A 264 -6.49 26.64 -10.72
C THR A 264 -6.32 27.08 -9.28
N ALA A 265 -6.91 26.37 -8.31
CA ALA A 265 -6.78 26.70 -6.88
C ALA A 265 -5.34 26.59 -6.35
N VAL A 266 -4.56 25.63 -6.85
CA VAL A 266 -3.13 25.50 -6.51
C VAL A 266 -2.30 26.66 -7.11
N LEU A 267 -2.67 27.15 -8.29
CA LEU A 267 -1.99 28.30 -8.91
C LEU A 267 -2.28 29.60 -8.16
N THR A 268 -3.54 29.85 -7.77
CA THR A 268 -3.91 31.05 -7.00
C THR A 268 -3.28 31.07 -5.61
N THR A 269 -3.25 29.95 -4.91
CA THR A 269 -2.59 29.88 -3.59
C THR A 269 -1.07 30.10 -3.67
N ARG A 270 -0.43 29.69 -4.78
CA ARG A 270 1.00 29.97 -5.04
C ARG A 270 1.27 31.42 -5.39
N SER A 271 0.40 32.09 -6.14
CA SER A 271 0.56 33.53 -6.43
C SER A 271 0.43 34.37 -5.16
N ASP A 272 -0.55 34.08 -4.31
CA ASP A 272 -0.81 34.84 -3.08
C ASP A 272 0.35 34.67 -2.09
N GLY A 273 0.90 33.45 -1.96
CA GLY A 273 2.07 33.19 -1.12
C GLY A 273 3.36 33.85 -1.63
N ALA A 274 3.53 33.99 -2.94
CA ALA A 274 4.66 34.70 -3.53
C ALA A 274 4.53 36.23 -3.37
N GLU A 275 3.32 36.78 -3.48
CA GLU A 275 3.06 38.22 -3.23
C GLU A 275 3.27 38.59 -1.75
N LEU A 276 2.93 37.71 -0.82
CA LEU A 276 3.21 37.88 0.61
C LEU A 276 4.71 37.83 0.93
N ALA A 277 5.48 36.97 0.25
CA ALA A 277 6.93 36.86 0.43
C ALA A 277 7.72 38.03 -0.18
N CYS A 278 7.19 38.69 -1.21
CA CYS A 278 7.79 39.91 -1.79
C CYS A 278 7.46 41.18 -1.00
N ARG A 279 6.52 41.14 -0.05
CA ARG A 279 6.10 42.28 0.78
C ARG A 279 6.68 42.25 2.20
N ALA A 280 7.49 41.25 2.54
CA ALA A 280 8.22 41.12 3.80
C ALA A 280 9.71 41.40 3.59
#